data_AF-A0A3A4SVH0-F1
#
_entry.id   AF-A0A3A4SVH0-F1
#
_cell.length_a   1.000
_cell.length_b   1.000
_cell.length_c   1.000
_cell.angle_alpha   90.00
_cell.angle_beta   90.00
_cell.angle_gamma   90.00
#
_symmetry.space_group_name_H-M   'P 1'
#
loop_
_entity.id
_entity.type
_entity.pdbx_description
1 polymer ?
#
loop_
_entity_poly.entity_id
_entity_poly.type
_entity_poly.pdbx_seq_one_letter_code
_entity_poly.pdbx_strand_id
1 'polypeptide(L)'
;MRKKRSMKPGKSKYFRRSIKMIPKRIMDRLREETKEYHSKLESLPYFGALIHHTLPLECYVSQLRALAVVHGVMETAIAASTDERVLAVWDDGLKKSPLLEQDLAFFAHRVAPAAATSIDAALAMAGKIRLRQAENPVTLLGYLYVFEGSTLGNSMHRPDISATFHLNNLEGCRYYASYRDQVQNSWQRFMEKMNRALDDSSVHDALIEAAHEAFSGLEKLYNALYPLSKKQKSVHVAQINPEAGNHPMPEDAREIEAALLASSRAWASFPYYEQRFGERGKRFSDSDACWLVTLTHLDPEAMQQQIDWIGRVLATRGMPTLMLEQTLRILYEELVRVVPENGKNYEKLLQSADILAAARENALPEMITGKLVDEFDRTAGADLVKTFQNAGKLMVAAVADEKNGTLGAVAALKNWLMDPARFPDQWIAAANRIIQKARQEAGS
;
A
#
# COMPACT_ATOMS: atom_id res chain seq x y z
N MET A 1 71.81 60.16 -39.18
CA MET A 1 71.26 61.18 -38.24
C MET A 1 69.73 61.11 -38.22
N ARG A 2 69.11 60.64 -37.13
CA ARG A 2 68.00 61.31 -36.41
C ARG A 2 67.49 60.42 -35.27
N LYS A 3 67.19 61.09 -34.15
CA LYS A 3 67.11 60.62 -32.77
C LYS A 3 66.03 59.56 -32.48
N LYS A 4 66.40 58.58 -31.64
CA LYS A 4 65.48 57.70 -30.88
C LYS A 4 64.60 58.53 -29.94
N ARG A 5 63.28 58.25 -29.93
CA ARG A 5 62.36 58.62 -28.84
C ARG A 5 61.62 57.37 -28.38
N SER A 6 61.58 57.20 -27.07
CA SER A 6 61.02 56.08 -26.33
C SER A 6 59.48 56.08 -26.38
N MET A 7 58.86 54.92 -26.57
CA MET A 7 57.45 54.69 -26.30
C MET A 7 57.32 53.49 -25.35
N LYS A 8 56.64 53.72 -24.21
CA LYS A 8 56.29 52.73 -23.20
C LYS A 8 55.25 51.74 -23.76
N PRO A 9 55.24 50.46 -23.33
CA PRO A 9 54.23 49.52 -23.74
C PRO A 9 52.91 49.79 -22.99
N GLY A 10 51.84 50.02 -23.76
CA GLY A 10 50.48 50.10 -23.26
C GLY A 10 50.00 48.75 -22.77
N LYS A 11 49.51 48.71 -21.52
CA LYS A 11 48.82 47.56 -20.95
C LYS A 11 47.45 47.42 -21.62
N SER A 12 47.30 46.44 -22.51
CA SER A 12 45.98 45.98 -22.97
C SER A 12 45.33 45.14 -21.86
N LYS A 13 44.32 45.70 -21.21
CA LYS A 13 43.44 44.98 -20.27
C LYS A 13 42.48 44.11 -21.10
N TYR A 14 42.77 42.82 -21.21
CA TYR A 14 41.76 41.82 -21.60
C TYR A 14 40.76 41.67 -20.44
N PHE A 15 39.56 42.24 -20.63
CA PHE A 15 38.42 42.01 -19.75
C PHE A 15 37.83 40.63 -20.10
N ARG A 16 38.23 39.57 -19.40
CA ARG A 16 37.47 38.30 -19.42
C ARG A 16 36.16 38.55 -18.67
N ARG A 17 35.06 38.78 -19.41
CA ARG A 17 33.71 38.60 -18.86
C ARG A 17 33.53 37.10 -18.61
N SER A 18 33.67 36.67 -17.36
CA SER A 18 33.17 35.36 -16.94
C SER A 18 31.66 35.35 -17.18
N ILE A 19 31.22 34.60 -18.19
CA ILE A 19 29.80 34.28 -18.35
C ILE A 19 29.44 33.44 -17.12
N LYS A 20 28.77 34.05 -16.13
CA LYS A 20 28.08 33.28 -15.09
C LYS A 20 26.98 32.50 -15.82
N MET A 21 27.21 31.21 -16.04
CA MET A 21 26.17 30.28 -16.47
C MET A 21 25.06 30.36 -15.42
N ILE A 22 23.90 30.90 -15.79
CA ILE A 22 22.72 30.84 -14.94
C ILE A 22 22.33 29.36 -14.87
N PRO A 23 22.30 28.74 -13.67
CA PRO A 23 21.91 27.34 -13.56
C PRO A 23 20.50 27.16 -14.15
N LYS A 24 20.34 26.12 -14.98
CA LYS A 24 19.03 25.78 -15.57
C LYS A 24 18.05 25.48 -14.45
N ARG A 25 16.79 25.86 -14.64
CA ARG A 25 15.72 25.49 -13.70
C ARG A 25 15.49 23.99 -13.71
N ILE A 26 15.01 23.44 -12.60
CA ILE A 26 14.86 21.99 -12.44
C ILE A 26 14.01 21.35 -13.54
N MET A 27 12.91 21.99 -13.96
CA MET A 27 12.02 21.42 -14.97
C MET A 27 12.67 21.32 -16.35
N ASP A 28 13.56 22.26 -16.69
CA ASP A 28 14.31 22.22 -17.96
C ASP A 28 15.36 21.10 -17.92
N ARG A 29 16.06 20.94 -16.79
CA ARG A 29 17.00 19.84 -16.59
C ARG A 29 16.32 18.49 -16.63
N LEU A 30 15.23 18.30 -15.88
CA LEU A 30 14.46 17.06 -15.88
C LEU A 30 14.01 16.68 -17.29
N ARG A 31 13.46 17.63 -18.06
CA ARG A 31 13.03 17.38 -19.45
C ARG A 31 14.19 16.94 -20.34
N GLU A 32 15.32 17.63 -20.27
CA GLU A 32 16.50 17.35 -21.08
C GLU A 32 17.15 16.01 -20.72
N GLU A 33 17.38 15.78 -19.44
CA GLU A 33 18.12 14.63 -18.91
C GLU A 33 17.27 13.34 -18.86
N THR A 34 15.95 13.43 -19.00
CA THR A 34 15.05 12.26 -19.08
C THR A 34 14.53 11.98 -20.49
N LYS A 35 14.89 12.77 -21.49
CA LYS A 35 14.37 12.67 -22.87
C LYS A 35 14.58 11.29 -23.50
N GLU A 36 15.78 10.72 -23.35
CA GLU A 36 16.11 9.41 -23.92
C GLU A 36 15.33 8.29 -23.22
N TYR A 37 15.17 8.37 -21.90
CA TYR A 37 14.36 7.44 -21.13
C TYR A 37 12.90 7.45 -21.56
N HIS A 38 12.32 8.64 -21.76
CA HIS A 38 10.95 8.79 -22.27
C HIS A 38 10.79 8.13 -23.65
N SER A 39 11.69 8.46 -24.58
CA SER A 39 11.65 7.93 -25.95
C SER A 39 11.77 6.40 -25.96
N LYS A 40 12.63 5.86 -25.09
CA LYS A 40 12.80 4.42 -24.93
C LYS A 40 11.55 3.76 -24.34
N LEU A 41 10.93 4.37 -23.34
CA LEU A 41 9.72 3.83 -22.71
C LEU A 41 8.56 3.74 -23.72
N GLU A 42 8.34 4.79 -24.51
CA GLU A 42 7.30 4.80 -25.56
C GLU A 42 7.56 3.79 -26.68
N SER A 43 8.82 3.43 -26.90
CA SER A 43 9.21 2.43 -27.92
C SER A 43 8.95 0.98 -27.50
N LEU A 44 8.55 0.73 -26.24
CA LEU A 44 8.38 -0.62 -25.74
C LEU A 44 7.22 -1.35 -26.46
N PRO A 45 7.34 -2.68 -26.66
CA PRO A 45 6.32 -3.49 -27.33
C PRO A 45 4.91 -3.36 -26.75
N TYR A 46 4.80 -3.07 -25.44
CA TYR A 46 3.53 -2.83 -24.75
C TYR A 46 2.72 -1.70 -25.41
N PHE A 47 3.35 -0.55 -25.64
CA PHE A 47 2.67 0.62 -26.21
C PHE A 47 2.36 0.42 -27.69
N GLY A 48 3.25 -0.26 -28.43
CA GLY A 48 2.95 -0.68 -29.81
C GLY A 48 1.71 -1.57 -29.88
N ALA A 49 1.60 -2.58 -29.01
CA ALA A 49 0.43 -3.45 -28.96
C ALA A 49 -0.86 -2.71 -28.55
N LEU A 50 -0.75 -1.70 -27.68
CA LEU A 50 -1.88 -0.85 -27.28
C LEU A 50 -2.40 -0.01 -28.46
N ILE A 51 -1.51 0.68 -29.17
CA ILE A 51 -1.84 1.52 -30.34
C ILE A 51 -2.45 0.67 -31.45
N HIS A 52 -1.97 -0.56 -31.64
CA HIS A 52 -2.52 -1.49 -32.62
C HIS A 52 -3.78 -2.24 -32.16
N HIS A 53 -4.29 -1.95 -30.95
CA HIS A 53 -5.46 -2.59 -30.34
C HIS A 53 -5.33 -4.12 -30.22
N THR A 54 -4.11 -4.60 -30.03
CA THR A 54 -3.79 -6.03 -29.84
C THR A 54 -3.32 -6.35 -28.43
N LEU A 55 -3.26 -5.35 -27.53
CA LEU A 55 -2.82 -5.55 -26.15
C LEU A 55 -3.81 -6.45 -25.40
N PRO A 56 -3.36 -7.56 -24.80
CA PRO A 56 -4.23 -8.40 -23.97
C PRO A 56 -4.75 -7.65 -22.73
N LEU A 57 -6.02 -7.87 -22.38
CA LEU A 57 -6.64 -7.24 -21.20
C LEU A 57 -5.87 -7.53 -19.91
N GLU A 58 -5.31 -8.74 -19.77
CA GLU A 58 -4.50 -9.13 -18.62
C GLU A 58 -3.24 -8.26 -18.43
N CYS A 59 -2.63 -7.79 -19.52
CA CYS A 59 -1.49 -6.86 -19.46
C CYS A 59 -1.93 -5.49 -18.95
N TYR A 60 -3.10 -5.00 -19.37
CA TYR A 60 -3.64 -3.72 -18.92
C TYR A 60 -4.05 -3.77 -17.44
N VAL A 61 -4.79 -4.79 -17.02
CA VAL A 61 -5.17 -4.92 -15.60
C VAL A 61 -3.94 -5.12 -14.72
N SER A 62 -2.94 -5.89 -15.18
CA SER A 62 -1.67 -6.03 -14.44
C SER A 62 -0.90 -4.71 -14.34
N GLN A 63 -0.93 -3.88 -15.38
CA GLN A 63 -0.38 -2.52 -15.34
C GLN A 63 -1.05 -1.68 -14.26
N LEU A 64 -2.39 -1.63 -14.23
CA LEU A 64 -3.13 -0.88 -13.22
C LEU A 64 -2.79 -1.34 -11.80
N ARG A 65 -2.69 -2.66 -11.58
CA ARG A 65 -2.27 -3.21 -10.27
C ARG A 65 -0.86 -2.77 -9.90
N ALA A 66 0.10 -2.93 -10.81
CA ALA A 66 1.49 -2.56 -10.59
C ALA A 66 1.62 -1.05 -10.30
N LEU A 67 0.91 -0.20 -11.04
CA LEU A 67 0.86 1.23 -10.81
C LEU A 67 0.15 1.59 -9.49
N ALA A 68 -0.88 0.86 -9.07
CA ALA A 68 -1.52 1.06 -7.77
C ALA A 68 -0.54 0.81 -6.60
N VAL A 69 0.31 -0.21 -6.69
CA VAL A 69 1.40 -0.44 -5.71
C VAL A 69 2.33 0.78 -5.64
N VAL A 70 2.83 1.22 -6.79
CA VAL A 70 3.80 2.31 -6.87
C VAL A 70 3.20 3.63 -6.39
N HIS A 71 2.02 3.99 -6.88
CA HIS A 71 1.31 5.21 -6.48
C HIS A 71 0.95 5.18 -5.00
N GLY A 72 0.42 4.08 -4.48
CA GLY A 72 0.06 3.99 -3.05
C GLY A 72 1.26 4.24 -2.14
N VAL A 73 2.43 3.66 -2.45
CA VAL A 73 3.65 3.88 -1.67
C VAL A 73 4.22 5.28 -1.86
N MET A 74 4.29 5.76 -3.11
CA MET A 74 4.81 7.10 -3.43
C MET A 74 3.97 8.20 -2.79
N GLU A 75 2.65 8.17 -2.97
CA GLU A 75 1.73 9.19 -2.49
C GLU A 75 1.69 9.22 -0.95
N THR A 76 1.74 8.04 -0.31
CA THR A 76 1.88 7.95 1.16
C THR A 76 3.21 8.53 1.63
N ALA A 77 4.32 8.19 0.96
CA ALA A 77 5.64 8.66 1.33
C ALA A 77 5.79 10.19 1.19
N ILE A 78 5.23 10.75 0.11
CA ILE A 78 5.20 12.20 -0.13
C ILE A 78 4.30 12.90 0.89
N ALA A 79 3.09 12.38 1.12
CA ALA A 79 2.13 12.97 2.07
C ALA A 79 2.63 12.94 3.53
N ALA A 80 3.48 11.98 3.88
CA ALA A 80 4.11 11.90 5.20
C ALA A 80 5.36 12.79 5.35
N SER A 81 5.82 13.46 4.28
CA SER A 81 7.02 14.29 4.32
C SER A 81 6.79 15.58 5.10
N THR A 82 7.80 16.01 5.86
CA THR A 82 7.85 17.30 6.53
C THR A 82 8.76 18.31 5.83
N ASP A 83 9.35 17.94 4.69
CA ASP A 83 10.23 18.83 3.92
C ASP A 83 9.40 19.94 3.24
N GLU A 84 9.75 21.20 3.52
CA GLU A 84 9.00 22.37 3.03
C GLU A 84 8.88 22.41 1.50
N ARG A 85 9.87 21.91 0.77
CA ARG A 85 9.86 21.89 -0.70
C ARG A 85 8.89 20.84 -1.23
N VAL A 86 8.78 19.70 -0.55
CA VAL A 86 7.80 18.67 -0.86
C VAL A 86 6.38 19.20 -0.61
N LEU A 87 6.16 19.81 0.56
CA LEU A 87 4.88 20.42 0.94
C LEU A 87 4.45 21.55 -0.01
N ALA A 88 5.41 22.30 -0.58
CA ALA A 88 5.13 23.37 -1.53
C ALA A 88 4.64 22.85 -2.90
N VAL A 89 4.98 21.60 -3.26
CA VAL A 89 4.57 20.98 -4.52
C VAL A 89 3.33 20.12 -4.34
N TRP A 90 3.32 19.27 -3.32
CA TRP A 90 2.30 18.26 -3.10
C TRP A 90 0.94 18.85 -2.72
N ASP A 91 -0.12 18.32 -3.33
CA ASP A 91 -1.49 18.53 -2.90
C ASP A 91 -2.33 17.29 -3.19
N ASP A 92 -3.44 17.14 -2.48
CA ASP A 92 -4.31 15.96 -2.57
C ASP A 92 -4.93 15.77 -3.97
N GLY A 93 -4.99 16.83 -4.80
CA GLY A 93 -5.42 16.74 -6.19
C GLY A 93 -4.44 16.00 -7.10
N LEU A 94 -3.20 15.77 -6.66
CA LEU A 94 -2.20 14.97 -7.37
C LEU A 94 -2.37 13.46 -7.14
N LYS A 95 -3.20 13.03 -6.18
CA LYS A 95 -3.40 11.60 -5.91
C LYS A 95 -4.03 10.88 -7.11
N LYS A 96 -3.43 9.77 -7.51
CA LYS A 96 -3.95 8.84 -8.53
C LYS A 96 -4.41 7.53 -7.94
N SER A 97 -4.04 7.21 -6.70
CA SER A 97 -4.48 5.98 -6.03
C SER A 97 -6.01 5.77 -6.07
N PRO A 98 -6.86 6.79 -5.80
CA PRO A 98 -8.31 6.60 -5.87
C PRO A 98 -8.82 6.27 -7.29
N LEU A 99 -8.15 6.78 -8.33
CA LEU A 99 -8.52 6.48 -9.73
C LEU A 99 -8.17 5.04 -10.09
N LEU A 100 -6.98 4.59 -9.66
CA LEU A 100 -6.52 3.22 -9.84
C LEU A 100 -7.39 2.21 -9.07
N GLU A 101 -7.78 2.52 -7.83
CA GLU A 101 -8.69 1.71 -7.03
C GLU A 101 -10.05 1.54 -7.73
N GLN A 102 -10.61 2.63 -8.27
CA GLN A 102 -11.88 2.59 -9.01
C GLN A 102 -11.76 1.77 -10.31
N ASP A 103 -10.68 1.92 -11.05
CA ASP A 103 -10.46 1.13 -12.27
C ASP A 103 -10.27 -0.35 -11.96
N LEU A 104 -9.55 -0.69 -10.89
CA LEU A 104 -9.36 -2.07 -10.44
C LEU A 104 -10.68 -2.68 -9.96
N ALA A 105 -11.50 -1.93 -9.22
CA ALA A 105 -12.83 -2.37 -8.80
C ALA A 105 -13.73 -2.70 -10.00
N PHE A 106 -13.65 -1.90 -11.07
CA PHE A 106 -14.37 -2.18 -12.31
C PHE A 106 -13.96 -3.52 -12.92
N PHE A 107 -12.67 -3.87 -12.91
CA PHE A 107 -12.18 -5.15 -13.45
C PHE A 107 -12.25 -6.33 -12.49
N ALA A 108 -12.68 -6.16 -11.24
CA ALA A 108 -12.67 -7.20 -10.22
C ALA A 108 -13.43 -8.47 -10.65
N HIS A 109 -14.55 -8.32 -11.36
CA HIS A 109 -15.38 -9.44 -11.86
C HIS A 109 -14.82 -10.09 -13.14
N ARG A 110 -13.78 -9.53 -13.75
CA ARG A 110 -13.17 -10.01 -15.00
C ARG A 110 -11.81 -10.69 -14.78
N VAL A 111 -11.57 -11.16 -13.55
CA VAL A 111 -10.34 -11.74 -12.99
C VAL A 111 -9.32 -12.14 -14.07
N ALA A 112 -8.46 -11.19 -14.41
CA ALA A 112 -7.26 -11.48 -15.16
C ALA A 112 -6.14 -11.85 -14.17
N PRO A 113 -5.44 -12.98 -14.34
CA PRO A 113 -4.24 -13.27 -13.57
C PRO A 113 -3.23 -12.12 -13.70
N ALA A 114 -2.74 -11.61 -12.57
CA ALA A 114 -1.64 -10.65 -12.55
C ALA A 114 -0.35 -11.36 -12.96
N ALA A 115 0.39 -10.80 -13.90
CA ALA A 115 1.73 -11.31 -14.21
C ALA A 115 2.66 -11.07 -13.01
N ALA A 116 3.01 -12.12 -12.27
CA ALA A 116 3.79 -12.02 -11.02
C ALA A 116 5.06 -11.16 -11.13
N THR A 117 5.77 -11.27 -12.26
CA THR A 117 7.00 -10.50 -12.52
C THR A 117 6.76 -8.98 -12.64
N SER A 118 5.56 -8.54 -13.06
CA SER A 118 5.23 -7.11 -13.14
C SER A 118 5.02 -6.50 -11.75
N ILE A 119 4.50 -7.31 -10.81
CA ILE A 119 4.37 -6.93 -9.41
C ILE A 119 5.74 -6.89 -8.73
N ASP A 120 6.62 -7.86 -9.00
CA ASP A 120 7.99 -7.82 -8.49
C ASP A 120 8.73 -6.53 -8.93
N ALA A 121 8.56 -6.11 -10.18
CA ALA A 121 9.12 -4.86 -10.68
C ALA A 121 8.53 -3.63 -9.96
N ALA A 122 7.22 -3.62 -9.71
CA ALA A 122 6.55 -2.57 -8.95
C ALA A 122 7.03 -2.51 -7.49
N LEU A 123 7.16 -3.65 -6.82
CA LEU A 123 7.66 -3.75 -5.45
C LEU A 123 9.12 -3.33 -5.34
N ALA A 124 9.96 -3.66 -6.32
CA ALA A 124 11.34 -3.19 -6.37
C ALA A 124 11.41 -1.66 -6.48
N MET A 125 10.52 -1.05 -7.29
CA MET A 125 10.40 0.41 -7.36
C MET A 125 9.89 1.01 -6.05
N ALA A 126 8.86 0.41 -5.45
CA ALA A 126 8.34 0.82 -4.14
C ALA A 126 9.41 0.75 -3.04
N GLY A 127 10.30 -0.25 -3.08
CA GLY A 127 11.46 -0.34 -2.19
C GLY A 127 12.41 0.85 -2.34
N LYS A 128 12.71 1.26 -3.57
CA LYS A 128 13.53 2.46 -3.83
C LYS A 128 12.86 3.74 -3.34
N ILE A 129 11.55 3.88 -3.54
CA ILE A 129 10.77 5.02 -3.04
C ILE A 129 10.88 5.12 -1.51
N ARG A 130 10.73 4.00 -0.79
CA ARG A 130 10.89 3.96 0.68
C ARG A 130 12.31 4.32 1.11
N LEU A 131 13.33 3.87 0.38
CA LEU A 131 14.71 4.24 0.66
C LEU A 131 14.92 5.75 0.50
N ARG A 132 14.43 6.33 -0.60
CA ARG A 132 14.46 7.79 -0.83
C ARG A 132 13.71 8.56 0.24
N GLN A 133 12.55 8.06 0.69
CA GLN A 133 11.80 8.65 1.80
C GLN A 133 12.64 8.69 3.09
N ALA A 134 13.40 7.64 3.39
CA ALA A 134 14.23 7.59 4.60
C ALA A 134 15.48 8.46 4.51
N GLU A 135 16.12 8.53 3.33
CA GLU A 135 17.41 9.19 3.15
C GLU A 135 17.30 10.66 2.74
N ASN A 136 16.43 10.96 1.78
CA ASN A 136 16.30 12.31 1.21
C ASN A 136 14.90 12.54 0.59
N PRO A 137 13.88 12.87 1.42
CA PRO A 137 12.49 12.96 0.99
C PRO A 137 12.21 13.88 -0.21
N VAL A 138 12.97 14.98 -0.40
CA VAL A 138 12.76 15.90 -1.52
C VAL A 138 12.98 15.23 -2.88
N THR A 139 13.79 14.18 -2.95
CA THR A 139 14.04 13.43 -4.19
C THR A 139 12.82 12.65 -4.67
N LEU A 140 11.82 12.42 -3.81
CA LEU A 140 10.53 11.82 -4.22
C LEU A 140 9.80 12.68 -5.27
N LEU A 141 10.10 13.98 -5.34
CA LEU A 141 9.58 14.86 -6.39
C LEU A 141 10.08 14.47 -7.80
N GLY A 142 11.19 13.74 -7.90
CA GLY A 142 11.66 13.15 -9.16
C GLY A 142 10.74 12.02 -9.65
N TYR A 143 10.31 11.13 -8.75
CA TYR A 143 9.27 10.14 -9.07
C TYR A 143 7.96 10.82 -9.44
N LEU A 144 7.53 11.80 -8.64
CA LEU A 144 6.30 12.54 -8.89
C LEU A 144 6.33 13.24 -10.26
N TYR A 145 7.46 13.83 -10.66
CA TYR A 145 7.64 14.42 -12.00
C TYR A 145 7.36 13.42 -13.12
N VAL A 146 7.89 12.19 -13.03
CA VAL A 146 7.68 11.17 -14.06
C VAL A 146 6.22 10.76 -14.14
N PHE A 147 5.56 10.53 -12.99
CA PHE A 147 4.16 10.12 -12.97
C PHE A 147 3.20 11.25 -13.38
N GLU A 148 3.43 12.48 -12.96
CA GLU A 148 2.63 13.62 -13.42
C GLU A 148 2.84 13.87 -14.92
N GLY A 149 4.07 13.74 -15.42
CA GLY A 149 4.36 13.82 -16.85
C GLY A 149 3.63 12.73 -17.65
N SER A 150 3.52 11.52 -17.10
CA SER A 150 2.81 10.41 -17.74
C SER A 150 1.33 10.69 -18.00
N THR A 151 0.69 11.61 -17.25
CA THR A 151 -0.72 11.96 -17.46
C THR A 151 -0.98 12.57 -18.84
N LEU A 152 0.01 13.25 -19.42
CA LEU A 152 -0.06 13.77 -20.79
C LEU A 152 -0.11 12.63 -21.80
N GLY A 153 0.81 11.66 -21.69
CA GLY A 153 0.82 10.46 -22.54
C GLY A 153 -0.42 9.60 -22.35
N ASN A 154 -0.88 9.45 -21.11
CA ASN A 154 -2.12 8.76 -20.79
C ASN A 154 -3.32 9.40 -21.48
N SER A 155 -3.40 10.74 -21.52
CA SER A 155 -4.49 11.44 -22.21
C SER A 155 -4.53 11.14 -23.71
N MET A 156 -3.36 10.92 -24.32
CA MET A 156 -3.21 10.54 -25.73
C MET A 156 -3.61 9.09 -25.98
N HIS A 157 -3.26 8.16 -25.07
CA HIS A 157 -3.58 6.73 -25.18
C HIS A 157 -4.95 6.33 -24.63
N ARG A 158 -5.65 7.24 -23.95
CA ARG A 158 -7.00 7.00 -23.42
C ARG A 158 -7.99 6.50 -24.50
N PRO A 159 -8.03 7.07 -25.73
CA PRO A 159 -8.85 6.53 -26.80
C PRO A 159 -8.46 5.11 -27.19
N ASP A 160 -7.15 4.80 -27.24
CA ASP A 160 -6.65 3.47 -27.57
C ASP A 160 -7.08 2.43 -26.53
N ILE A 161 -6.95 2.75 -25.24
CA ILE A 161 -7.40 1.89 -24.13
C ILE A 161 -8.92 1.67 -24.21
N SER A 162 -9.68 2.73 -24.44
CA SER A 162 -11.14 2.65 -24.52
C SER A 162 -11.59 1.80 -25.72
N ALA A 163 -10.93 1.95 -26.86
CA ALA A 163 -11.21 1.18 -28.08
C ALA A 163 -10.83 -0.30 -27.93
N THR A 164 -9.62 -0.57 -27.41
CA THR A 164 -9.07 -1.92 -27.26
C THR A 164 -9.91 -2.79 -26.32
N PHE A 165 -10.44 -2.21 -25.24
CA PHE A 165 -11.17 -2.95 -24.20
C PHE A 165 -12.67 -2.63 -24.14
N HIS A 166 -13.19 -1.90 -25.13
CA HIS A 166 -14.59 -1.51 -25.25
C HIS A 166 -15.15 -0.83 -23.97
N LEU A 167 -14.38 0.12 -23.42
CA LEU A 167 -14.73 0.83 -22.19
C LEU A 167 -15.57 2.06 -22.50
N ASN A 168 -16.65 2.25 -21.71
CA ASN A 168 -17.55 3.38 -21.82
C ASN A 168 -17.46 4.26 -20.56
N ASN A 169 -17.79 5.56 -20.69
CA ASN A 169 -17.91 6.49 -19.56
C ASN A 169 -16.70 6.56 -18.61
N LEU A 170 -15.51 6.21 -19.11
CA LEU A 170 -14.22 6.15 -18.39
C LEU A 170 -14.14 5.07 -17.30
N GLU A 171 -15.12 4.18 -17.19
CA GLU A 171 -15.05 3.08 -16.22
C GLU A 171 -13.95 2.11 -16.64
N GLY A 172 -13.03 1.79 -15.71
CA GLY A 172 -11.82 1.01 -16.02
C GLY A 172 -10.75 1.80 -16.78
N CYS A 173 -10.88 3.12 -16.92
CA CYS A 173 -9.93 4.00 -17.63
C CYS A 173 -9.76 5.38 -16.95
N ARG A 174 -10.15 5.52 -15.67
CA ARG A 174 -10.08 6.76 -14.90
C ARG A 174 -8.65 7.23 -14.69
N TYR A 175 -7.71 6.33 -14.45
CA TYR A 175 -6.28 6.66 -14.33
C TYR A 175 -5.76 7.29 -15.63
N TYR A 176 -6.09 6.70 -16.78
CA TYR A 176 -5.71 7.23 -18.09
C TYR A 176 -6.42 8.56 -18.41
N ALA A 177 -7.58 8.79 -17.79
CA ALA A 177 -8.35 10.03 -17.89
C ALA A 177 -8.05 11.03 -16.75
N SER A 178 -6.90 10.90 -16.08
CA SER A 178 -6.46 11.84 -15.04
C SER A 178 -6.60 13.29 -15.51
N TYR A 179 -7.21 14.14 -14.68
CA TYR A 179 -7.51 15.55 -14.98
C TYR A 179 -8.42 15.83 -16.19
N ARG A 180 -8.81 14.80 -16.96
CA ARG A 180 -9.68 14.93 -18.14
C ARG A 180 -9.16 16.02 -19.10
N ASP A 181 -10.01 16.97 -19.43
CA ASP A 181 -9.74 18.13 -20.30
C ASP A 181 -8.76 19.14 -19.68
N GLN A 182 -8.47 19.04 -18.38
CA GLN A 182 -7.58 19.96 -17.66
C GLN A 182 -6.12 19.47 -17.57
N VAL A 183 -5.76 18.38 -18.24
CA VAL A 183 -4.41 17.76 -18.12
C VAL A 183 -3.28 18.75 -18.41
N GLN A 184 -3.39 19.58 -19.46
CA GLN A 184 -2.38 20.59 -19.79
C GLN A 184 -2.26 21.66 -18.70
N ASN A 185 -3.39 22.15 -18.19
CA ASN A 185 -3.42 23.16 -17.14
C ASN A 185 -2.84 22.62 -15.82
N SER A 186 -3.16 21.37 -15.46
CA SER A 186 -2.58 20.70 -14.30
C SER A 186 -1.07 20.53 -14.43
N TRP A 187 -0.59 20.12 -15.61
CA TRP A 187 0.84 20.02 -15.88
C TRP A 187 1.57 21.37 -15.73
N GLN A 188 1.04 22.44 -16.33
CA GLN A 188 1.65 23.78 -16.20
C GLN A 188 1.74 24.22 -14.72
N ARG A 189 0.65 24.06 -13.95
CA ARG A 189 0.66 24.37 -12.51
C ARG A 189 1.70 23.55 -11.75
N PHE A 190 1.82 22.26 -12.05
CA PHE A 190 2.82 21.40 -11.45
C PHE A 190 4.25 21.87 -11.76
N MET A 191 4.55 22.20 -13.02
CA MET A 191 5.86 22.72 -13.43
C MET A 191 6.22 24.04 -12.71
N GLU A 192 5.26 24.94 -12.55
CA GLU A 192 5.46 26.20 -11.82
C GLU A 192 5.76 25.96 -10.35
N LYS A 193 5.03 25.05 -9.69
CA LYS A 193 5.28 24.66 -8.30
C LYS A 193 6.68 24.06 -8.14
N MET A 194 7.06 23.11 -9.00
CA MET A 194 8.38 22.48 -8.99
C MET A 194 9.52 23.50 -9.14
N ASN A 195 9.43 24.39 -10.14
CA ASN A 195 10.43 25.43 -10.36
C ASN A 195 10.56 26.42 -9.20
N ARG A 196 9.44 26.71 -8.51
CA ARG A 196 9.44 27.60 -7.34
C ARG A 196 10.01 26.93 -6.10
N ALA A 197 9.62 25.70 -5.83
CA ALA A 197 10.05 24.95 -4.65
C ALA A 197 11.54 24.53 -4.73
N LEU A 198 12.09 24.40 -5.93
CA LEU A 198 13.44 23.91 -6.19
C LEU A 198 14.29 24.95 -6.94
N ASP A 199 14.20 26.21 -6.48
CA ASP A 199 15.09 27.32 -6.85
C ASP A 199 16.56 26.92 -6.70
N ASP A 200 16.89 26.34 -5.54
CA ASP A 200 18.23 25.89 -5.20
C ASP A 200 18.62 24.63 -5.98
N SER A 201 19.73 24.72 -6.71
CA SER A 201 20.29 23.63 -7.50
C SER A 201 20.93 22.50 -6.68
N SER A 202 21.15 22.68 -5.38
CA SER A 202 21.87 21.71 -4.53
C SER A 202 21.27 20.30 -4.53
N VAL A 203 19.97 20.16 -4.78
CA VAL A 203 19.25 18.87 -4.80
C VAL A 203 18.87 18.40 -6.21
N HIS A 204 19.18 19.19 -7.25
CA HIS A 204 18.73 18.88 -8.61
C HIS A 204 19.27 17.55 -9.11
N ASP A 205 20.57 17.28 -8.92
CA ASP A 205 21.18 16.05 -9.41
C ASP A 205 20.55 14.81 -8.75
N ALA A 206 20.39 14.83 -7.43
CA ALA A 206 19.76 13.72 -6.70
C ALA A 206 18.28 13.50 -7.08
N LEU A 207 17.56 14.57 -7.41
CA LEU A 207 16.17 14.51 -7.87
C LEU A 207 16.09 13.96 -9.30
N ILE A 208 17.00 14.35 -10.19
CA ILE A 208 17.09 13.84 -11.55
C ILE A 208 17.42 12.33 -11.54
N GLU A 209 18.34 11.90 -10.68
CA GLU A 209 18.61 10.47 -10.46
C GLU A 209 17.35 9.71 -10.02
N ALA A 210 16.54 10.28 -9.14
CA ALA A 210 15.26 9.68 -8.75
C ALA A 210 14.27 9.60 -9.94
N ALA A 211 14.26 10.57 -10.85
CA ALA A 211 13.49 10.49 -12.08
C ALA A 211 14.02 9.39 -13.03
N HIS A 212 15.35 9.23 -13.16
CA HIS A 212 15.96 8.13 -13.92
C HIS A 212 15.60 6.77 -13.33
N GLU A 213 15.59 6.65 -12.00
CA GLU A 213 15.14 5.44 -11.31
C GLU A 213 13.69 5.11 -11.62
N ALA A 214 12.81 6.10 -11.60
CA ALA A 214 11.39 5.94 -11.94
C ALA A 214 11.23 5.44 -13.38
N PHE A 215 11.89 6.08 -14.35
CA PHE A 215 11.87 5.61 -15.75
C PHE A 215 12.43 4.20 -15.91
N SER A 216 13.56 3.89 -15.28
CA SER A 216 14.17 2.56 -15.36
C SER A 216 13.27 1.48 -14.75
N GLY A 217 12.59 1.79 -13.64
CA GLY A 217 11.64 0.86 -13.05
C GLY A 217 10.37 0.70 -13.90
N LEU A 218 9.87 1.78 -14.53
CA LEU A 218 8.75 1.69 -15.48
C LEU A 218 9.14 0.83 -16.68
N GLU A 219 10.34 1.00 -17.21
CA GLU A 219 10.84 0.16 -18.31
C GLU A 219 10.83 -1.33 -17.93
N LYS A 220 11.33 -1.68 -16.74
CA LYS A 220 11.30 -3.07 -16.24
C LYS A 220 9.87 -3.58 -16.07
N LEU A 221 8.99 -2.74 -15.51
CA LEU A 221 7.58 -3.05 -15.30
C LEU A 221 6.88 -3.35 -16.63
N TYR A 222 6.98 -2.47 -17.64
CA TYR A 222 6.32 -2.67 -18.93
C TYR A 222 6.89 -3.85 -19.72
N ASN A 223 8.20 -4.09 -19.66
CA ASN A 223 8.80 -5.31 -20.24
C ASN A 223 8.31 -6.59 -19.54
N ALA A 224 8.02 -6.53 -18.24
CA ALA A 224 7.44 -7.65 -17.51
C ALA A 224 5.94 -7.86 -17.82
N LEU A 225 5.25 -6.82 -18.31
CA LEU A 225 3.85 -6.90 -18.69
C LEU A 225 3.64 -7.50 -20.09
N TYR A 226 4.55 -7.23 -21.04
CA TYR A 226 4.37 -7.63 -22.43
C TYR A 226 5.71 -7.76 -23.19
N PRO A 227 5.90 -8.81 -24.02
CA PRO A 227 4.95 -9.88 -24.34
C PRO A 227 4.75 -10.88 -23.19
N LEU A 228 3.53 -11.44 -23.09
CA LEU A 228 3.22 -12.45 -22.08
C LEU A 228 4.05 -13.71 -22.29
N SER A 229 4.78 -14.11 -21.26
CA SER A 229 5.45 -15.41 -21.23
C SER A 229 4.49 -16.48 -20.71
N LYS A 230 4.57 -17.70 -21.26
CA LYS A 230 3.73 -18.84 -20.82
C LYS A 230 3.91 -19.20 -19.33
N LYS A 231 4.93 -18.69 -18.64
CA LYS A 231 5.22 -18.91 -17.20
C LYS A 231 4.56 -17.89 -16.25
N GLN A 232 3.87 -16.86 -16.75
CA GLN A 232 3.33 -15.75 -15.93
C GLN A 232 1.89 -15.93 -15.41
N LYS A 233 1.24 -17.08 -15.62
CA LYS A 233 -0.12 -17.36 -15.14
C LYS A 233 -0.14 -17.85 -13.68
N SER A 234 0.50 -17.14 -12.76
CA SER A 234 0.35 -17.40 -11.32
C SER A 234 -0.51 -16.30 -10.69
N VAL A 235 -1.37 -16.68 -9.74
CA VAL A 235 -2.18 -15.72 -8.99
C VAL A 235 -1.28 -15.09 -7.93
N HIS A 236 -1.22 -13.75 -7.87
CA HIS A 236 -0.35 -13.02 -6.93
C HIS A 236 -1.20 -12.31 -5.87
N VAL A 237 -0.74 -12.27 -4.61
CA VAL A 237 -1.41 -11.61 -3.48
C VAL A 237 -1.78 -10.13 -3.73
N ALA A 238 -1.07 -9.44 -4.64
CA ALA A 238 -1.36 -8.06 -5.04
C ALA A 238 -2.68 -7.90 -5.79
N GLN A 239 -3.29 -8.99 -6.27
CA GLN A 239 -4.66 -8.95 -6.79
C GLN A 239 -5.70 -8.69 -5.70
N ILE A 240 -5.43 -9.18 -4.48
CA ILE A 240 -6.28 -9.04 -3.31
C ILE A 240 -5.90 -7.76 -2.55
N ASN A 241 -4.59 -7.53 -2.38
CA ASN A 241 -4.07 -6.36 -1.69
C ASN A 241 -2.76 -5.86 -2.33
N PRO A 242 -2.81 -4.76 -3.12
CA PRO A 242 -1.61 -4.15 -3.71
C PRO A 242 -0.54 -3.76 -2.68
N GLU A 243 -0.93 -3.53 -1.42
CA GLU A 243 -0.02 -3.11 -0.35
C GLU A 243 0.60 -4.30 0.42
N ALA A 244 0.19 -5.54 0.17
CA ALA A 244 0.61 -6.72 0.95
C ALA A 244 2.06 -7.17 0.70
N GLY A 245 2.78 -6.62 -0.28
CA GLY A 245 4.13 -7.08 -0.61
C GLY A 245 4.14 -8.42 -1.35
N ASN A 246 5.12 -9.30 -1.06
CA ASN A 246 5.36 -10.55 -1.79
C ASN A 246 5.10 -11.81 -0.95
N HIS A 247 4.05 -11.79 -0.12
CA HIS A 247 3.71 -12.97 0.69
C HIS A 247 3.09 -14.09 -0.18
N PRO A 248 3.40 -15.37 0.10
CA PRO A 248 2.83 -16.51 -0.62
C PRO A 248 1.30 -16.52 -0.61
N MET A 249 0.71 -17.09 -1.66
CA MET A 249 -0.73 -17.30 -1.79
C MET A 249 -1.02 -18.70 -2.38
N PRO A 250 -2.18 -19.33 -2.07
CA PRO A 250 -2.55 -20.60 -2.67
C PRO A 250 -2.70 -20.50 -4.20
N GLU A 251 -2.40 -21.59 -4.90
CA GLU A 251 -2.60 -21.67 -6.35
C GLU A 251 -4.01 -22.15 -6.74
N ASP A 252 -4.70 -22.86 -5.83
CA ASP A 252 -6.07 -23.33 -6.05
C ASP A 252 -7.08 -22.18 -5.83
N ALA A 253 -7.86 -21.87 -6.85
CA ALA A 253 -8.88 -20.83 -6.80
C ALA A 253 -9.94 -21.09 -5.70
N ARG A 254 -10.23 -22.35 -5.39
CA ARG A 254 -11.17 -22.73 -4.32
C ARG A 254 -10.62 -22.35 -2.95
N GLU A 255 -9.33 -22.53 -2.72
CA GLU A 255 -8.66 -22.15 -1.48
C GLU A 255 -8.65 -20.62 -1.31
N ILE A 256 -8.40 -19.88 -2.40
CA ILE A 256 -8.46 -18.41 -2.37
C ILE A 256 -9.87 -17.93 -2.02
N GLU A 257 -10.91 -18.45 -2.68
CA GLU A 257 -12.30 -18.07 -2.40
C GLU A 257 -12.70 -18.39 -0.94
N ALA A 258 -12.32 -19.57 -0.45
CA ALA A 258 -12.53 -19.97 0.93
C ALA A 258 -11.84 -19.02 1.92
N ALA A 259 -10.60 -18.60 1.65
CA ALA A 259 -9.87 -17.67 2.49
C ALA A 259 -10.52 -16.28 2.55
N LEU A 260 -10.97 -15.75 1.41
CA LEU A 260 -11.68 -14.47 1.33
C LEU A 260 -13.02 -14.50 2.05
N LEU A 261 -13.75 -15.62 1.95
CA LEU A 261 -14.99 -15.83 2.69
C LEU A 261 -14.72 -15.93 4.20
N ALA A 262 -13.68 -16.65 4.60
CA ALA A 262 -13.29 -16.79 6.01
C ALA A 262 -12.92 -15.44 6.64
N SER A 263 -12.11 -14.63 5.95
CA SER A 263 -11.79 -13.26 6.36
C SER A 263 -13.05 -12.40 6.54
N SER A 264 -13.98 -12.48 5.57
CA SER A 264 -15.24 -11.72 5.63
C SER A 264 -16.14 -12.17 6.79
N ARG A 265 -16.26 -13.47 7.04
CA ARG A 265 -16.97 -14.03 8.20
C ARG A 265 -16.34 -13.60 9.52
N ALA A 266 -15.01 -13.63 9.63
CA ALA A 266 -14.30 -13.22 10.83
C ALA A 266 -14.49 -11.72 11.13
N TRP A 267 -14.43 -10.87 10.10
CA TRP A 267 -14.70 -9.43 10.24
C TRP A 267 -16.13 -9.13 10.69
N ALA A 268 -17.12 -9.86 10.17
CA ALA A 268 -18.51 -9.69 10.55
C ALA A 268 -18.77 -9.92 12.06
N SER A 269 -17.93 -10.73 12.72
CA SER A 269 -18.01 -10.96 14.17
C SER A 269 -17.57 -9.77 15.01
N PHE A 270 -16.85 -8.80 14.43
CA PHE A 270 -16.29 -7.65 15.15
C PHE A 270 -16.40 -6.36 14.32
N PRO A 271 -17.54 -5.66 14.36
CA PRO A 271 -17.76 -4.41 13.61
C PRO A 271 -16.71 -3.32 13.86
N TYR A 272 -16.02 -3.39 15.01
CA TYR A 272 -14.87 -2.57 15.32
C TYR A 272 -13.79 -2.54 14.21
N TYR A 273 -13.52 -3.65 13.53
CA TYR A 273 -12.47 -3.70 12.51
C TYR A 273 -12.81 -2.86 11.27
N GLU A 274 -14.06 -2.93 10.82
CA GLU A 274 -14.57 -2.08 9.74
C GLU A 274 -14.49 -0.61 10.12
N GLN A 275 -14.96 -0.25 11.30
CA GLN A 275 -14.98 1.14 11.76
C GLN A 275 -13.58 1.72 11.97
N ARG A 276 -12.61 0.92 12.43
CA ARG A 276 -11.25 1.38 12.70
C ARG A 276 -10.36 1.37 11.47
N PHE A 277 -10.37 0.29 10.70
CA PHE A 277 -9.38 0.04 9.65
C PHE A 277 -9.95 0.18 8.24
N GLY A 278 -11.28 0.19 8.09
CA GLY A 278 -11.97 0.36 6.82
C GLY A 278 -11.56 -0.65 5.75
N GLU A 279 -11.80 -0.27 4.49
CA GLU A 279 -11.50 -1.12 3.33
C GLU A 279 -10.01 -1.47 3.23
N ARG A 280 -9.12 -0.54 3.62
CA ARG A 280 -7.68 -0.80 3.62
C ARG A 280 -7.32 -1.94 4.59
N GLY A 281 -7.84 -1.91 5.81
CA GLY A 281 -7.65 -3.01 6.77
C GLY A 281 -8.21 -4.33 6.26
N LYS A 282 -9.38 -4.28 5.59
CA LYS A 282 -10.01 -5.47 5.03
C LYS A 282 -9.13 -6.13 3.97
N ARG A 283 -8.50 -5.35 3.08
CA ARG A 283 -7.54 -5.85 2.09
C ARG A 283 -6.36 -6.58 2.75
N PHE A 284 -5.83 -6.05 3.85
CA PHE A 284 -4.77 -6.73 4.61
C PHE A 284 -5.25 -8.05 5.21
N SER A 285 -6.42 -8.08 5.84
CA SER A 285 -6.98 -9.33 6.38
C SER A 285 -7.27 -10.37 5.30
N ASP A 286 -7.71 -9.94 4.11
CA ASP A 286 -7.93 -10.82 2.96
C ASP A 286 -6.64 -11.44 2.44
N SER A 287 -5.58 -10.63 2.31
CA SER A 287 -4.26 -11.14 1.95
C SER A 287 -3.67 -12.04 3.03
N ASP A 288 -3.84 -11.68 4.31
CA ASP A 288 -3.33 -12.48 5.43
C ASP A 288 -4.04 -13.83 5.50
N ALA A 289 -5.37 -13.88 5.31
CA ALA A 289 -6.12 -15.12 5.27
C ALA A 289 -5.64 -16.06 4.15
N CYS A 290 -5.33 -15.52 2.97
CA CYS A 290 -4.75 -16.31 1.89
C CYS A 290 -3.35 -16.82 2.24
N TRP A 291 -2.50 -15.95 2.83
CA TRP A 291 -1.17 -16.34 3.28
C TRP A 291 -1.23 -17.46 4.34
N LEU A 292 -2.17 -17.40 5.29
CA LEU A 292 -2.37 -18.44 6.32
C LEU A 292 -2.62 -19.83 5.73
N VAL A 293 -3.32 -19.92 4.59
CA VAL A 293 -3.52 -21.21 3.88
C VAL A 293 -2.18 -21.79 3.45
N THR A 294 -1.27 -20.97 2.93
CA THR A 294 0.05 -21.45 2.45
C THR A 294 0.93 -22.00 3.57
N LEU A 295 0.72 -21.55 4.81
CA LEU A 295 1.45 -22.04 5.97
C LEU A 295 1.14 -23.50 6.29
N THR A 296 0.00 -24.02 5.83
CA THR A 296 -0.40 -25.42 6.06
C THR A 296 0.54 -26.43 5.41
N HIS A 297 1.35 -26.00 4.43
CA HIS A 297 2.40 -26.79 3.82
C HIS A 297 3.70 -26.87 4.64
N LEU A 298 3.88 -25.99 5.62
CA LEU A 298 5.01 -26.04 6.54
C LEU A 298 4.84 -27.19 7.53
N ASP A 299 5.93 -27.58 8.18
CA ASP A 299 5.84 -28.42 9.38
C ASP A 299 5.11 -27.66 10.53
N PRO A 300 4.51 -28.37 11.50
CA PRO A 300 3.68 -27.74 12.53
C PRO A 300 4.42 -26.70 13.39
N GLU A 301 5.71 -26.91 13.66
CA GLU A 301 6.49 -25.99 14.49
C GLU A 301 6.76 -24.68 13.74
N ALA A 302 7.22 -24.77 12.48
CA ALA A 302 7.45 -23.60 11.64
C ALA A 302 6.14 -22.82 11.39
N MET A 303 5.03 -23.51 11.14
CA MET A 303 3.71 -22.87 11.01
C MET A 303 3.33 -22.12 12.30
N GLN A 304 3.46 -22.75 13.46
CA GLN A 304 3.11 -22.10 14.73
C GLN A 304 3.96 -20.86 14.99
N GLN A 305 5.25 -20.88 14.67
CA GLN A 305 6.12 -19.69 14.80
C GLN A 305 5.63 -18.52 13.92
N GLN A 306 5.12 -18.78 12.71
CA GLN A 306 4.53 -17.76 11.85
C GLN A 306 3.22 -17.22 12.41
N ILE A 307 2.34 -18.10 12.92
CA ILE A 307 1.09 -17.72 13.58
C ILE A 307 1.34 -16.83 14.80
N ASP A 308 2.29 -17.22 15.65
CA ASP A 308 2.65 -16.46 16.84
C ASP A 308 3.22 -15.07 16.47
N TRP A 309 4.05 -15.01 15.43
CA TRP A 309 4.60 -13.76 14.93
C TRP A 309 3.52 -12.81 14.42
N ILE A 310 2.64 -13.26 13.51
CA ILE A 310 1.60 -12.40 12.96
C ILE A 310 0.59 -12.00 14.03
N GLY A 311 0.26 -12.90 14.96
CA GLY A 311 -0.60 -12.62 16.12
C GLY A 311 -0.06 -11.44 16.95
N ARG A 312 1.24 -11.43 17.28
CA ARG A 312 1.87 -10.30 17.99
C ARG A 312 1.87 -9.00 17.17
N VAL A 313 2.17 -9.08 15.87
CA VAL A 313 2.16 -7.93 14.96
C VAL A 313 0.78 -7.28 14.88
N LEU A 314 -0.28 -8.08 14.82
CA LEU A 314 -1.67 -7.63 14.76
C LEU A 314 -2.16 -7.10 16.11
N ALA A 315 -1.87 -7.79 17.21
CA ALA A 315 -2.29 -7.38 18.56
C ALA A 315 -1.73 -6.00 18.94
N THR A 316 -0.45 -5.73 18.65
CA THR A 316 0.17 -4.41 18.87
C THR A 316 -0.43 -3.28 18.01
N ARG A 317 -1.22 -3.61 16.99
CA ARG A 317 -1.96 -2.65 16.14
C ARG A 317 -3.43 -2.53 16.52
N GLY A 318 -3.88 -3.19 17.58
CA GLY A 318 -5.26 -3.19 18.05
C GLY A 318 -6.13 -4.28 17.43
N MET A 319 -5.54 -5.38 16.98
CA MET A 319 -6.23 -6.60 16.57
C MET A 319 -5.79 -7.77 17.46
N PRO A 320 -6.41 -7.96 18.65
CA PRO A 320 -6.03 -9.01 19.60
C PRO A 320 -5.98 -10.40 18.96
N THR A 321 -5.17 -11.31 19.54
CA THR A 321 -4.97 -12.66 18.98
C THR A 321 -6.26 -13.47 18.86
N LEU A 322 -7.31 -13.12 19.62
CA LEU A 322 -8.68 -13.65 19.48
C LEU A 322 -9.21 -13.58 18.04
N MET A 323 -8.87 -12.52 17.28
CA MET A 323 -9.29 -12.43 15.88
C MET A 323 -8.58 -13.44 15.00
N LEU A 324 -7.27 -13.63 15.21
CA LEU A 324 -6.51 -14.64 14.49
C LEU A 324 -7.01 -16.06 14.85
N GLU A 325 -7.27 -16.31 16.13
CA GLU A 325 -7.90 -17.54 16.63
C GLU A 325 -9.20 -17.85 15.87
N GLN A 326 -10.14 -16.89 15.80
CA GLN A 326 -11.40 -17.08 15.07
C GLN A 326 -11.20 -17.25 13.56
N THR A 327 -10.29 -16.48 12.97
CA THR A 327 -9.98 -16.56 11.54
C THR A 327 -9.46 -17.96 11.19
N LEU A 328 -8.56 -18.54 11.99
CA LEU A 328 -8.02 -19.89 11.76
C LEU A 328 -9.11 -20.97 11.81
N ARG A 329 -10.04 -20.88 12.77
CA ARG A 329 -11.18 -21.83 12.89
C ARG A 329 -12.10 -21.75 11.68
N ILE A 330 -12.51 -20.53 11.32
CA ILE A 330 -13.39 -20.29 10.16
C ILE A 330 -12.68 -20.71 8.87
N LEU A 331 -11.39 -20.41 8.73
CA LEU A 331 -10.60 -20.77 7.56
C LEU A 331 -10.55 -22.30 7.37
N TYR A 332 -10.34 -23.06 8.43
CA TYR A 332 -10.43 -24.52 8.38
C TYR A 332 -11.81 -25.00 7.89
N GLU A 333 -12.90 -24.47 8.47
CA GLU A 333 -14.27 -24.83 8.07
C GLU A 333 -14.51 -24.59 6.57
N GLU A 334 -14.11 -23.41 6.09
CA GLU A 334 -14.29 -23.03 4.69
C GLU A 334 -13.45 -23.90 3.75
N LEU A 335 -12.18 -24.14 4.09
CA LEU A 335 -11.27 -24.93 3.27
C LEU A 335 -11.68 -26.40 3.17
N VAL A 336 -12.02 -27.06 4.29
CA VAL A 336 -12.45 -28.47 4.27
C VAL A 336 -13.75 -28.64 3.49
N ARG A 337 -14.62 -27.63 3.50
CA ARG A 337 -15.88 -27.64 2.74
C ARG A 337 -15.65 -27.67 1.23
N VAL A 338 -14.65 -26.95 0.71
CA VAL A 338 -14.45 -26.78 -0.74
C VAL A 338 -13.27 -27.59 -1.32
N VAL A 339 -12.31 -27.97 -0.47
CA VAL A 339 -11.13 -28.78 -0.81
C VAL A 339 -10.93 -29.90 0.23
N PRO A 340 -11.91 -30.81 0.41
CA PRO A 340 -11.85 -31.86 1.43
C PRO A 340 -10.64 -32.80 1.26
N GLU A 341 -10.14 -32.97 0.04
CA GLU A 341 -8.97 -33.79 -0.27
C GLU A 341 -7.69 -33.34 0.44
N ASN A 342 -7.58 -32.06 0.84
CA ASN A 342 -6.43 -31.50 1.56
C ASN A 342 -6.70 -31.34 3.07
N GLY A 343 -7.83 -31.85 3.57
CA GLY A 343 -8.32 -31.61 4.94
C GLY A 343 -7.32 -31.93 6.06
N LYS A 344 -6.50 -32.98 5.91
CA LYS A 344 -5.45 -33.34 6.88
C LYS A 344 -4.40 -32.24 7.07
N ASN A 345 -4.04 -31.51 6.01
CA ASN A 345 -3.10 -30.39 6.13
C ASN A 345 -3.75 -29.19 6.82
N TYR A 346 -5.04 -28.96 6.57
CA TYR A 346 -5.79 -27.87 7.19
C TYR A 346 -6.02 -28.08 8.69
N GLU A 347 -6.01 -29.31 9.22
CA GLU A 347 -6.13 -29.59 10.67
C GLU A 347 -5.09 -28.82 11.50
N LYS A 348 -3.93 -28.48 10.92
CA LYS A 348 -2.92 -27.63 11.57
C LYS A 348 -3.45 -26.24 11.92
N LEU A 349 -4.39 -25.69 11.13
CA LEU A 349 -5.04 -24.41 11.43
C LEU A 349 -5.85 -24.50 12.73
N LEU A 350 -6.61 -25.60 12.92
CA LEU A 350 -7.35 -25.84 14.16
C LEU A 350 -6.40 -26.01 15.35
N GLN A 351 -5.32 -26.78 15.17
CA GLN A 351 -4.32 -26.96 16.22
C GLN A 351 -3.71 -25.62 16.66
N SER A 352 -3.33 -24.76 15.71
CA SER A 352 -2.84 -23.42 16.01
C SER A 352 -3.89 -22.54 16.67
N ALA A 353 -5.16 -22.63 16.26
CA ALA A 353 -6.25 -21.91 16.93
C ALA A 353 -6.47 -22.39 18.37
N ASP A 354 -6.34 -23.69 18.63
CA ASP A 354 -6.45 -24.26 19.98
C ASP A 354 -5.28 -23.83 20.88
N ILE A 355 -4.07 -23.68 20.32
CA ILE A 355 -2.91 -23.12 21.06
C ILE A 355 -3.18 -21.67 21.46
N LEU A 356 -3.68 -20.84 20.54
CA LEU A 356 -4.04 -19.44 20.85
C LEU A 356 -5.15 -19.36 21.91
N ALA A 357 -6.20 -20.18 21.76
CA ALA A 357 -7.30 -20.25 22.72
C ALA A 357 -6.81 -20.66 24.11
N ALA A 358 -5.98 -21.71 24.19
CA ALA A 358 -5.41 -22.18 25.46
C ALA A 358 -4.51 -21.11 26.11
N ALA A 359 -3.69 -20.41 25.34
CA ALA A 359 -2.88 -19.30 25.86
C ALA A 359 -3.75 -18.17 26.42
N ARG A 360 -4.85 -17.83 25.73
CA ARG A 360 -5.81 -16.82 26.19
C ARG A 360 -6.54 -17.27 27.46
N GLU A 361 -7.03 -18.51 27.51
CA GLU A 361 -7.74 -19.08 28.66
C GLU A 361 -6.84 -19.25 29.89
N ASN A 362 -5.57 -19.61 29.70
CA ASN A 362 -4.58 -19.68 30.77
C ASN A 362 -4.30 -18.31 31.38
N ALA A 363 -4.29 -17.24 30.56
CA ALA A 363 -4.12 -15.88 31.04
C ALA A 363 -5.39 -15.35 31.72
N LEU A 364 -6.55 -15.61 31.13
CA LEU A 364 -7.87 -15.18 31.61
C LEU A 364 -8.93 -16.24 31.30
N PRO A 365 -9.39 -17.02 32.31
CA PRO A 365 -10.36 -18.08 32.10
C PRO A 365 -11.68 -17.58 31.50
N GLU A 366 -12.28 -18.39 30.62
CA GLU A 366 -13.51 -18.02 29.88
C GLU A 366 -14.67 -17.61 30.80
N MET A 367 -14.80 -18.23 31.98
CA MET A 367 -15.79 -17.85 32.98
C MET A 367 -15.61 -16.41 33.49
N ILE A 368 -14.36 -15.96 33.67
CA ILE A 368 -14.05 -14.59 34.08
C ILE A 368 -14.28 -13.63 32.91
N THR A 369 -13.81 -14.01 31.72
CA THR A 369 -14.03 -13.26 30.48
C THR A 369 -15.51 -12.99 30.25
N GLY A 370 -16.37 -14.02 30.32
CA GLY A 370 -17.82 -13.88 30.17
C GLY A 370 -18.44 -12.90 31.17
N LYS A 371 -18.07 -12.99 32.45
CA LYS A 371 -18.56 -12.06 33.48
C LYS A 371 -18.18 -10.61 33.20
N LEU A 372 -16.94 -10.37 32.76
CA LEU A 372 -16.46 -9.02 32.45
C LEU A 372 -17.13 -8.45 31.19
N VAL A 373 -17.34 -9.28 30.17
CA VAL A 373 -18.05 -8.88 28.95
C VAL A 373 -19.51 -8.56 29.27
N ASP A 374 -20.20 -9.39 30.05
CA ASP A 374 -21.58 -9.13 30.47
C ASP A 374 -21.70 -7.85 31.32
N GLU A 375 -20.68 -7.54 32.13
CA GLU A 375 -20.62 -6.28 32.88
C GLU A 375 -20.44 -5.09 31.94
N PHE A 376 -19.57 -5.19 30.94
CA PHE A 376 -19.37 -4.16 29.93
C PHE A 376 -20.67 -3.88 29.17
N ASP A 377 -21.32 -4.92 28.64
CA ASP A 377 -22.53 -4.78 27.83
C ASP A 377 -23.69 -4.14 28.61
N ARG A 378 -23.77 -4.38 29.92
CA ARG A 378 -24.76 -3.75 30.81
C ARG A 378 -24.47 -2.29 31.13
N THR A 379 -23.22 -1.86 31.08
CA THR A 379 -22.79 -0.55 31.60
C THR A 379 -22.36 0.44 30.51
N ALA A 380 -21.98 -0.02 29.33
CA ALA A 380 -21.41 0.79 28.25
C ALA A 380 -22.43 1.53 27.36
N GLY A 381 -23.73 1.25 27.53
CA GLY A 381 -24.82 1.84 26.75
C GLY A 381 -25.28 0.95 25.60
N ALA A 382 -26.58 0.61 25.58
CA ALA A 382 -27.14 -0.46 24.75
C ALA A 382 -26.95 -0.26 23.24
N ASP A 383 -27.12 0.97 22.73
CA ASP A 383 -27.00 1.25 21.29
C ASP A 383 -25.57 1.08 20.78
N LEU A 384 -24.59 1.51 21.58
CA LEU A 384 -23.17 1.36 21.23
C LEU A 384 -22.71 -0.08 21.33
N VAL A 385 -23.16 -0.83 22.35
CA VAL A 385 -22.88 -2.27 22.48
C VAL A 385 -23.42 -3.05 21.29
N LYS A 386 -24.64 -2.70 20.83
CA LYS A 386 -25.24 -3.29 19.64
C LYS A 386 -24.47 -2.96 18.36
N THR A 387 -23.90 -1.75 18.28
CA THR A 387 -23.11 -1.29 17.13
C THR A 387 -21.72 -1.94 17.10
N PHE A 388 -21.06 -1.98 18.26
CA PHE A 388 -19.71 -2.52 18.45
C PHE A 388 -19.76 -3.87 19.15
N GLN A 389 -20.44 -4.81 18.51
CA GLN A 389 -20.60 -6.16 19.04
C GLN A 389 -19.22 -6.78 19.34
N ASN A 390 -19.15 -7.50 20.46
CA ASN A 390 -17.93 -8.14 20.96
C ASN A 390 -16.76 -7.18 21.31
N ALA A 391 -16.97 -5.86 21.40
CA ALA A 391 -15.92 -4.93 21.84
C ALA A 391 -15.38 -5.26 23.25
N GLY A 392 -16.26 -5.67 24.17
CA GLY A 392 -15.85 -6.17 25.49
C GLY A 392 -14.88 -7.35 25.40
N LYS A 393 -15.15 -8.32 24.51
CA LYS A 393 -14.29 -9.49 24.30
C LYS A 393 -12.91 -9.09 23.77
N LEU A 394 -12.85 -8.14 22.84
CA LEU A 394 -11.57 -7.62 22.32
C LEU A 394 -10.72 -6.98 23.42
N MET A 395 -11.33 -6.16 24.28
CA MET A 395 -10.61 -5.51 25.37
C MET A 395 -10.08 -6.50 26.40
N VAL A 396 -10.86 -7.51 26.77
CA VAL A 396 -10.41 -8.57 27.70
C VAL A 396 -9.34 -9.44 27.03
N ALA A 397 -9.49 -9.79 25.75
CA ALA A 397 -8.48 -10.54 24.99
C ALA A 397 -7.15 -9.79 24.88
N ALA A 398 -7.16 -8.46 24.71
CA ALA A 398 -5.92 -7.69 24.70
C ALA A 398 -5.19 -7.71 26.05
N VAL A 399 -5.91 -7.82 27.16
CA VAL A 399 -5.27 -8.01 28.48
C VAL A 399 -4.61 -9.39 28.56
N ALA A 400 -5.26 -10.43 28.03
CA ALA A 400 -4.65 -11.75 27.91
C ALA A 400 -3.40 -11.72 27.00
N ASP A 401 -3.43 -10.97 25.88
CA ASP A 401 -2.28 -10.78 25.00
C ASP A 401 -1.10 -10.11 25.73
N GLU A 402 -1.36 -9.06 26.53
CA GLU A 402 -0.32 -8.40 27.35
C GLU A 402 0.25 -9.36 28.40
N LYS A 403 -0.60 -10.15 29.07
CA LYS A 403 -0.17 -11.18 30.03
C LYS A 403 0.75 -12.21 29.37
N ASN A 404 0.46 -12.56 28.12
CA ASN A 404 1.24 -13.48 27.30
C ASN A 404 2.46 -12.83 26.63
N GLY A 405 2.83 -11.61 27.03
CA GLY A 405 4.06 -10.94 26.61
C GLY A 405 3.93 -10.01 25.40
N THR A 406 2.72 -9.79 24.88
CA THR A 406 2.48 -8.87 23.75
C THR A 406 2.21 -7.45 24.27
N LEU A 407 3.28 -6.78 24.67
CA LEU A 407 3.21 -5.43 25.24
C LEU A 407 2.55 -4.43 24.28
N GLY A 408 1.66 -3.58 24.82
CA GLY A 408 1.01 -2.51 24.07
C GLY A 408 -0.29 -2.92 23.36
N ALA A 409 -0.71 -4.19 23.45
CA ALA A 409 -1.97 -4.65 22.86
C ALA A 409 -3.19 -3.90 23.45
N VAL A 410 -3.23 -3.68 24.78
CA VAL A 410 -4.31 -2.92 25.42
C VAL A 410 -4.23 -1.46 24.98
N ALA A 411 -3.04 -0.84 25.03
CA ALA A 411 -2.87 0.55 24.64
C ALA A 411 -3.36 0.81 23.20
N ALA A 412 -3.05 -0.09 22.27
CA ALA A 412 -3.48 0.02 20.88
C ALA A 412 -5.01 0.01 20.73
N LEU A 413 -5.74 -0.80 21.50
CA LEU A 413 -7.22 -0.77 21.52
C LEU A 413 -7.75 0.50 22.18
N LYS A 414 -7.21 0.87 23.35
CA LYS A 414 -7.67 2.05 24.11
C LYS A 414 -7.61 3.33 23.28
N ASN A 415 -6.54 3.50 22.50
CA ASN A 415 -6.36 4.68 21.65
C ASN A 415 -7.52 4.90 20.66
N TRP A 416 -8.28 3.87 20.32
CA TRP A 416 -9.42 3.99 19.41
C TRP A 416 -10.77 3.81 20.11
N LEU A 417 -10.95 2.71 20.86
CA LEU A 417 -12.21 2.35 21.53
C LEU A 417 -12.54 3.26 22.72
N MET A 418 -11.63 4.15 23.10
CA MET A 418 -11.80 5.04 24.26
C MET A 418 -11.44 6.49 23.92
N ASP A 419 -11.44 6.86 22.64
CA ASP A 419 -11.28 8.25 22.23
C ASP A 419 -12.56 9.04 22.58
N PRO A 420 -12.47 10.10 23.42
CA PRO A 420 -13.62 10.91 23.81
C PRO A 420 -14.28 11.65 22.63
N ALA A 421 -13.61 11.79 21.50
CA ALA A 421 -14.21 12.31 20.28
C ALA A 421 -15.16 11.31 19.59
N ARG A 422 -15.08 10.01 19.92
CA ARG A 422 -15.90 8.94 19.32
C ARG A 422 -16.89 8.33 20.30
N PHE A 423 -16.52 8.23 21.57
CA PHE A 423 -17.29 7.49 22.57
C PHE A 423 -17.67 8.38 23.76
N PRO A 424 -18.88 8.23 24.33
CA PRO A 424 -19.30 8.96 25.50
C PRO A 424 -18.56 8.49 26.76
N ASP A 425 -18.53 9.35 27.79
CA ASP A 425 -17.88 9.07 29.08
C ASP A 425 -18.35 7.75 29.71
N GLN A 426 -19.63 7.41 29.55
CA GLN A 426 -20.20 6.14 30.03
C GLN A 426 -19.48 4.92 29.43
N TRP A 427 -19.29 4.89 28.11
CA TRP A 427 -18.60 3.81 27.41
C TRP A 427 -17.14 3.73 27.84
N ILE A 428 -16.47 4.88 27.91
CA ILE A 428 -15.06 4.98 28.30
C ILE A 428 -14.86 4.51 29.75
N ALA A 429 -15.76 4.85 30.66
CA ALA A 429 -15.73 4.40 32.05
C ALA A 429 -15.93 2.88 32.15
N ALA A 430 -16.90 2.33 31.42
CA ALA A 430 -17.15 0.89 31.37
C ALA A 430 -15.93 0.12 30.81
N ALA A 431 -15.35 0.59 29.72
CA ALA A 431 -14.15 0.03 29.11
C ALA A 431 -12.94 0.04 30.07
N ASN A 432 -12.66 1.17 30.71
CA ASN A 432 -11.57 1.28 31.70
C ASN A 432 -11.78 0.29 32.85
N ARG A 433 -13.01 0.16 33.34
CA ARG A 433 -13.37 -0.72 34.46
C ARG A 433 -13.10 -2.18 34.13
N ILE A 434 -13.55 -2.68 32.98
CA ILE A 434 -13.34 -4.08 32.63
C ILE A 434 -11.89 -4.40 32.31
N ILE A 435 -11.13 -3.46 31.72
CA ILE A 435 -9.68 -3.63 31.50
C ILE A 435 -8.94 -3.71 32.84
N GLN A 436 -9.27 -2.84 33.81
CA GLN A 436 -8.65 -2.87 35.14
C GLN A 436 -8.94 -4.18 35.87
N LYS A 437 -10.21 -4.64 35.85
CA LYS A 437 -10.59 -5.93 36.45
C LYS A 437 -9.91 -7.10 35.75
N ALA A 438 -9.88 -7.12 34.42
CA ALA A 438 -9.17 -8.15 33.66
C ALA A 438 -7.68 -8.20 34.04
N ARG A 439 -7.02 -7.06 34.23
CA ARG A 439 -5.61 -7.03 34.68
C ARG A 439 -5.43 -7.62 36.07
N GLN A 440 -6.31 -7.28 37.01
CA GLN A 440 -6.31 -7.84 38.36
C GLN A 440 -6.47 -9.36 38.34
N GLU A 441 -7.44 -9.87 37.57
CA GLU A 441 -7.70 -11.31 37.43
C GLU A 441 -6.55 -12.04 36.71
N ALA A 442 -5.91 -11.40 35.73
CA ALA A 442 -4.72 -11.94 35.06
C ALA A 442 -3.45 -11.85 35.93
N GLY A 443 -3.50 -11.21 37.10
CA GLY A 443 -2.33 -10.94 37.94
C GLY A 443 -1.27 -10.10 37.23
N SER A 444 -1.69 -9.00 36.58
CA SER A 444 -0.85 -8.08 35.79
C SER A 444 -1.02 -6.62 36.20
#